data_AF-A0A0F9FHY6-F1
#
_entry.id   AF-A0A0F9FHY6-F1
#
_cell.length_a   1.000
_cell.length_b   1.000
_cell.length_c   1.000
_cell.angle_alpha   90.00
_cell.angle_beta   90.00
_cell.angle_gamma   90.00
#
_symmetry.space_group_name_H-M   'P 1'
#
loop_
_entity.id
_entity.type
_entity.pdbx_description
1 polymer ?
#
loop_
_entity_poly.entity_id
_entity_poly.type
_entity_poly.pdbx_seq_one_letter_code
_entity_poly.pdbx_strand_id
1 'polypeptide(L)'
;MKQFKVNEYITLKLEEKKTVIYVAGKRFQQCKFLLLNISAEEISVFNNIESVDEAAEKLNHSLEPLSESYSEFLKWSYDIPPETEFWGHCSNLQVWAENNYDTRILKSDLAFPLLKELVNVGDLKARRIFKEEIARRLSSGYYNVIEFLFEQDYIKYLGNEELWTIVTPFLEKLKEIDYQIRWWTYKTELPLLLLRRLVDTGDERALQLLKEIVVDILQTNNIRNIEMLYDGEYINY
;
A
#
# COMPACT_ATOMS: atom_id res chain seq x y z
N MET A 1 26.40 20.89 -5.84
CA MET A 1 25.38 19.84 -6.04
C MET A 1 25.74 18.66 -5.15
N LYS A 2 24.90 18.30 -4.18
CA LYS A 2 25.10 17.07 -3.38
C LYS A 2 24.43 15.92 -4.11
N GLN A 3 25.12 14.79 -4.21
CA GLN A 3 24.57 13.55 -4.78
C GLN A 3 24.84 12.40 -3.83
N PHE A 4 23.93 11.44 -3.81
CA PHE A 4 24.04 10.23 -3.01
C PHE A 4 23.57 9.03 -3.83
N LYS A 5 24.43 8.02 -3.97
CA LYS A 5 24.12 6.79 -4.71
C LYS A 5 23.66 5.74 -3.71
N VAL A 6 22.40 5.31 -3.82
CA VAL A 6 21.80 4.29 -2.95
C VAL A 6 22.22 2.90 -3.41
N ASN A 7 22.11 2.63 -4.71
CA ASN A 7 22.55 1.39 -5.33
C ASN A 7 22.90 1.63 -6.81
N GLU A 8 23.07 0.57 -7.60
CA GLU A 8 23.43 0.69 -9.02
C GLU A 8 22.39 1.48 -9.85
N TYR A 9 21.12 1.43 -9.47
CA TYR A 9 20.01 2.05 -10.21
C TYR A 9 19.55 3.37 -9.60
N ILE A 10 19.60 3.53 -8.28
CA ILE A 10 19.00 4.66 -7.56
C ILE A 10 20.07 5.67 -7.15
N THR A 11 19.83 6.93 -7.51
CA THR A 11 20.65 8.08 -7.08
C THR A 11 19.74 9.22 -6.65
N LEU A 12 20.06 9.86 -5.53
CA LEU A 12 19.43 11.10 -5.09
C LEU A 12 20.35 12.28 -5.38
N LYS A 13 19.77 13.42 -5.76
CA LYS A 13 20.49 14.69 -5.94
C LYS A 13 19.73 15.82 -5.27
N LEU A 14 20.47 16.73 -4.63
CA LEU A 14 19.92 17.98 -4.12
C LEU A 14 20.06 19.05 -5.20
N GLU A 15 18.94 19.37 -5.84
CA GLU A 15 18.83 20.30 -6.98
C GLU A 15 17.84 21.39 -6.60
N GLU A 16 18.24 22.66 -6.69
CA GLU A 16 17.36 23.81 -6.38
C GLU A 16 16.65 23.71 -5.01
N LYS A 17 17.38 23.26 -3.97
CA LYS A 17 16.86 23.00 -2.61
C LYS A 17 15.78 21.91 -2.54
N LYS A 18 15.60 21.10 -3.59
CA LYS A 18 14.68 19.96 -3.63
C LYS A 18 15.46 18.65 -3.82
N THR A 19 15.04 17.61 -3.11
CA THR A 19 15.59 16.27 -3.28
C THR A 19 14.96 15.61 -4.51
N VAL A 20 15.79 15.26 -5.50
CA VAL A 20 15.39 14.60 -6.74
C VAL A 20 15.89 13.16 -6.74
N ILE A 21 15.02 12.20 -7.04
CA ILE A 21 15.35 10.77 -7.12
C ILE A 21 15.50 10.45 -8.60
N TYR A 22 16.52 9.65 -8.92
CA TYR A 22 16.79 9.15 -10.25
C TYR A 22 16.85 7.63 -10.22
N VAL A 23 16.18 6.97 -11.18
CA VAL A 23 16.24 5.53 -11.41
C VAL A 23 16.86 5.29 -12.79
N ALA A 24 17.97 4.56 -12.85
CA ALA A 24 18.78 4.36 -14.05
C ALA A 24 19.10 5.68 -14.80
N GLY A 25 19.37 6.75 -14.05
CA GLY A 25 19.68 8.08 -14.58
C GLY A 25 18.47 8.89 -15.05
N LYS A 26 17.25 8.33 -15.03
CA LYS A 26 16.01 9.05 -15.35
C LYS A 26 15.37 9.63 -14.10
N ARG A 27 14.86 10.86 -14.18
CA ARG A 27 14.17 11.52 -13.06
C ARG A 27 12.91 10.73 -12.70
N PHE A 28 12.80 10.35 -11.44
CA PHE A 28 11.63 9.70 -10.87
C PHE A 28 10.67 10.77 -10.34
N GLN A 29 9.48 10.87 -10.95
CA GLN A 29 8.47 11.89 -10.66
C GLN A 29 7.32 11.29 -9.87
N GLN A 30 7.45 11.28 -8.56
CA GLN A 30 6.36 11.00 -7.61
C GLN A 30 6.58 11.77 -6.30
N CYS A 31 5.48 11.98 -5.57
CA CYS A 31 5.47 12.65 -4.27
C CYS A 31 6.43 11.98 -3.29
N LYS A 32 7.17 12.82 -2.55
CA LYS A 32 8.20 12.39 -1.60
C LYS A 32 7.82 12.89 -0.23
N PHE A 33 6.83 12.25 0.35
CA PHE A 33 6.50 12.56 1.73
C PHE A 33 7.52 11.88 2.64
N LEU A 34 8.08 12.65 3.59
CA LEU A 34 9.03 12.16 4.57
C LEU A 34 8.51 12.52 5.95
N LEU A 35 8.25 11.51 6.76
CA LEU A 35 7.96 11.69 8.18
C LEU A 35 9.26 12.08 8.89
N LEU A 36 9.44 13.37 9.18
CA LEU A 36 10.69 13.91 9.74
C LEU A 36 10.62 14.46 11.16
N ASN A 37 9.48 14.41 11.84
CA ASN A 37 9.36 15.06 13.14
C ASN A 37 8.38 14.35 14.06
N ILE A 38 8.79 13.19 14.55
CA ILE A 38 8.09 12.44 15.59
C ILE A 38 8.67 12.89 16.93
N SER A 39 7.85 13.41 17.84
CA SER A 39 8.31 13.81 19.17
C SER A 39 8.75 12.58 19.97
N ALA A 40 9.71 12.76 20.87
CA ALA A 40 10.17 11.67 21.74
C ALA A 40 9.04 11.11 22.64
N GLU A 41 8.03 11.94 22.92
CA GLU A 41 6.84 11.59 23.71
C GLU A 41 5.89 10.66 22.94
N GLU A 42 5.86 10.75 21.60
CA GLU A 42 5.07 9.90 20.72
C GLU A 42 5.72 8.54 20.45
N ILE A 43 6.99 8.33 20.80
CA ILE A 43 7.73 7.06 20.53
C ILE A 43 6.97 5.83 21.08
N SER A 44 6.29 5.98 22.20
CA SER A 44 5.48 4.91 22.81
C SER A 44 4.27 4.49 21.97
N VAL A 45 3.76 5.37 21.10
CA VAL A 45 2.65 5.12 20.15
C VAL A 45 3.09 4.20 19.01
N PHE A 46 4.40 4.10 18.73
CA PHE A 46 4.96 3.24 17.68
C PHE A 46 5.24 1.80 18.13
N ASN A 47 4.95 1.48 19.40
CA ASN A 47 5.00 0.09 19.84
C ASN A 47 3.98 -0.74 19.04
N ASN A 48 4.46 -1.81 18.40
CA ASN A 48 3.68 -2.70 17.53
C ASN A 48 3.25 -2.10 16.17
N ILE A 49 3.97 -1.10 15.65
CA ILE A 49 3.77 -0.64 14.26
C ILE A 49 4.62 -1.49 13.31
N GLU A 50 3.99 -2.01 12.28
CA GLU A 50 4.64 -2.89 11.31
C GLU A 50 5.13 -2.17 10.04
N SER A 51 4.64 -0.95 9.77
CA SER A 51 5.01 -0.20 8.56
C SER A 51 4.91 1.32 8.70
N VAL A 52 5.62 2.03 7.83
CA VAL A 52 5.55 3.50 7.73
C VAL A 52 4.15 3.99 7.38
N ASP A 53 3.38 3.24 6.60
CA ASP A 53 1.97 3.60 6.32
C ASP A 53 1.15 3.65 7.63
N GLU A 54 1.30 2.64 8.49
CA GLU A 54 0.60 2.58 9.79
C GLU A 54 1.10 3.66 10.76
N ALA A 55 2.40 3.98 10.72
CA ALA A 55 2.96 5.10 11.46
C ALA A 55 2.36 6.45 11.02
N ALA A 56 2.21 6.67 9.71
CA ALA A 56 1.65 7.90 9.16
C ALA A 56 0.19 8.10 9.59
N GLU A 57 -0.63 7.04 9.57
CA GLU A 57 -2.04 7.09 9.96
C GLU A 57 -2.20 7.44 11.45
N LYS A 58 -1.41 6.82 12.34
CA LYS A 58 -1.49 7.05 13.80
C LYS A 58 -1.02 8.44 14.23
N LEU A 59 -0.17 9.08 13.44
CA LEU A 59 0.36 10.43 13.71
C LEU A 59 -0.65 11.55 13.42
N ASN A 60 -1.91 11.20 13.12
CA ASN A 60 -2.99 12.10 12.72
C ASN A 60 -2.72 12.69 11.33
N HIS A 61 -3.73 12.67 10.45
CA HIS A 61 -3.64 13.11 9.04
C HIS A 61 -3.20 14.58 8.82
N SER A 62 -2.89 15.34 9.88
CA SER A 62 -2.33 16.68 9.78
C SER A 62 -0.92 16.68 9.18
N LEU A 63 -0.20 15.56 9.23
CA LEU A 63 1.11 15.42 8.58
C LEU A 63 1.02 14.88 7.16
N GLU A 64 -0.06 14.20 6.79
CA GLU A 64 -0.26 13.75 5.41
C GLU A 64 -0.75 14.92 4.55
N PRO A 65 -0.01 15.30 3.50
CA PRO A 65 -0.45 16.39 2.66
C PRO A 65 -1.64 15.95 1.82
N LEU A 66 -2.82 16.53 2.09
CA LEU A 66 -4.04 16.36 1.28
C LEU A 66 -3.84 16.80 -0.20
N SER A 67 -2.74 17.49 -0.50
CA SER A 67 -2.33 17.90 -1.84
C SER A 67 -0.85 18.29 -1.88
N GLU A 68 -0.26 18.37 -3.08
CA GLU A 68 1.11 18.86 -3.30
C GLU A 68 1.34 20.24 -2.66
N SER A 69 0.31 21.11 -2.67
CA SER A 69 0.33 22.42 -2.02
C SER A 69 0.30 22.35 -0.49
N TYR A 70 -0.33 21.34 0.10
CA TYR A 70 -0.33 21.10 1.54
C TYR A 70 1.00 20.52 2.03
N SER A 71 1.71 19.79 1.17
CA SER A 71 3.08 19.32 1.44
C SER A 71 4.05 20.49 1.54
N GLU A 72 3.88 21.50 0.68
CA GLU A 72 4.63 22.76 0.78
C GLU A 72 4.22 23.56 2.02
N PHE A 73 2.95 23.53 2.43
CA PHE A 73 2.48 24.20 3.66
C PHE A 73 3.03 23.57 4.96
N LEU A 74 3.04 22.25 5.10
CA LEU A 74 3.68 21.56 6.24
C LEU A 74 5.20 21.74 6.25
N LYS A 75 5.80 21.87 5.06
CA LYS A 75 7.21 22.23 4.91
C LYS A 75 7.50 23.67 5.37
N TRP A 76 6.49 24.55 5.44
CA TRP A 76 6.61 25.89 6.02
C TRP A 76 6.35 25.90 7.54
N SER A 77 5.59 24.95 8.09
CA SER A 77 5.37 24.88 9.54
C SER A 77 6.60 24.34 10.30
N TYR A 78 7.47 23.61 9.62
CA TYR A 78 8.75 23.15 10.15
C TYR A 78 9.88 23.52 9.18
N ASP A 79 10.67 24.54 9.52
CA ASP A 79 11.79 25.04 8.71
C ASP A 79 12.97 24.05 8.73
N ILE A 80 12.80 22.89 8.09
CA ILE A 80 13.84 21.86 7.96
C ILE A 80 14.78 22.28 6.83
N PRO A 81 16.10 22.44 7.09
CA PRO A 81 17.06 22.77 6.05
C PRO A 81 17.02 21.73 4.92
N PRO A 82 17.07 22.16 3.63
CA PRO A 82 17.05 21.24 2.48
C PRO A 82 18.12 20.14 2.55
N GLU A 83 19.29 20.43 3.12
CA GLU A 83 20.37 19.47 3.32
C GLU A 83 20.02 18.41 4.38
N THR A 84 19.29 18.78 5.43
CA THR A 84 18.83 17.88 6.49
C THR A 84 17.73 16.97 5.94
N GLU A 85 16.78 17.53 5.21
CA GLU A 85 15.73 16.76 4.53
C GLU A 85 16.34 15.79 3.51
N PHE A 86 17.30 16.26 2.71
CA PHE A 86 18.05 15.43 1.76
C PHE A 86 18.74 14.25 2.45
N TRP A 87 19.39 14.49 3.60
CA TRP A 87 20.03 13.44 4.37
C TRP A 87 19.01 12.40 4.88
N GLY A 88 17.86 12.85 5.37
CA GLY A 88 16.76 11.96 5.78
C GLY A 88 16.24 11.09 4.64
N HIS A 89 15.97 11.68 3.46
CA HIS A 89 15.57 10.92 2.27
C HIS A 89 16.62 9.90 1.85
N CYS A 90 17.91 10.28 1.86
CA CYS A 90 19.00 9.38 1.51
C CYS A 90 19.06 8.17 2.46
N SER A 91 18.96 8.43 3.77
CA SER A 91 18.97 7.39 4.80
C SER A 91 17.81 6.41 4.62
N ASN A 92 16.58 6.91 4.45
CA ASN A 92 15.40 6.06 4.27
C ASN A 92 15.50 5.17 3.02
N LEU A 93 15.92 5.74 1.88
CA LEU A 93 16.08 4.97 0.65
C LEU A 93 17.24 3.97 0.72
N GLN A 94 18.32 4.31 1.44
CA GLN A 94 19.42 3.37 1.69
C GLN A 94 18.93 2.18 2.52
N VAL A 95 18.27 2.42 3.66
CA VAL A 95 17.73 1.37 4.52
C VAL A 95 16.75 0.49 3.75
N TRP A 96 15.86 1.08 2.94
CA TRP A 96 14.93 0.34 2.08
C TRP A 96 15.65 -0.58 1.09
N ALA A 97 16.67 -0.08 0.38
CA ALA A 97 17.43 -0.88 -0.58
C ALA A 97 18.25 -2.02 0.06
N GLU A 98 18.83 -1.75 1.23
CA GLU A 98 19.60 -2.71 2.03
C GLU A 98 18.71 -3.81 2.61
N ASN A 99 17.48 -3.47 3.01
CA ASN A 99 16.49 -4.42 3.54
C ASN A 99 15.62 -5.04 2.45
N ASN A 100 16.25 -5.39 1.33
CA ASN A 100 15.60 -6.12 0.23
C ASN A 100 14.34 -5.48 -0.33
N TYR A 101 14.30 -4.14 -0.36
CA TYR A 101 13.15 -3.38 -0.86
C TYR A 101 11.85 -3.62 -0.09
N ASP A 102 11.94 -3.98 1.20
CA ASP A 102 10.79 -4.16 2.08
C ASP A 102 9.89 -2.91 2.07
N THR A 103 8.69 -3.02 1.48
CA THR A 103 7.80 -1.88 1.26
C THR A 103 7.16 -1.35 2.54
N ARG A 104 7.48 -1.92 3.72
CA ARG A 104 7.06 -1.38 5.02
C ARG A 104 7.97 -0.25 5.50
N ILE A 105 9.16 -0.12 4.94
CA ILE A 105 10.19 0.87 5.34
C ILE A 105 9.94 2.25 4.72
N LEU A 106 9.25 2.31 3.58
CA LEU A 106 8.81 3.55 2.94
C LEU A 106 7.29 3.55 2.89
N LYS A 107 6.67 4.74 2.73
CA LYS A 107 5.23 4.83 2.45
C LYS A 107 4.92 4.15 1.12
N SER A 108 3.78 3.46 1.04
CA SER A 108 3.42 2.61 -0.10
C SER A 108 3.33 3.39 -1.42
N ASP A 109 2.96 4.68 -1.36
CA ASP A 109 2.92 5.59 -2.51
C ASP A 109 4.29 5.96 -3.10
N LEU A 110 5.38 5.65 -2.39
CA LEU A 110 6.75 5.77 -2.86
C LEU A 110 7.40 4.40 -3.11
N ALA A 111 7.16 3.44 -2.20
CA ALA A 111 7.81 2.13 -2.21
C ALA A 111 7.47 1.32 -3.46
N PHE A 112 6.16 1.13 -3.73
CA PHE A 112 5.71 0.30 -4.85
C PHE A 112 6.07 0.87 -6.22
N PRO A 113 5.90 2.18 -6.47
CA PRO A 113 6.27 2.73 -7.76
C PRO A 113 7.79 2.77 -7.98
N LEU A 114 8.61 3.02 -6.95
CA LEU A 114 10.07 2.87 -7.07
C LEU A 114 10.45 1.43 -7.39
N LEU A 115 9.85 0.46 -6.70
CA LEU A 115 10.10 -0.96 -6.94
C LEU A 115 9.69 -1.36 -8.36
N LYS A 116 8.54 -0.88 -8.84
CA LYS A 116 8.08 -1.07 -10.22
C LYS A 116 9.06 -0.48 -11.24
N GLU A 117 9.57 0.72 -11.00
CA GLU A 117 10.58 1.32 -11.89
C GLU A 117 11.89 0.53 -11.90
N LEU A 118 12.31 -0.04 -10.76
CA LEU A 118 13.45 -0.96 -10.72
C LEU A 118 13.21 -2.22 -11.56
N VAL A 119 12.00 -2.79 -11.51
CA VAL A 119 11.62 -3.91 -12.39
C VAL A 119 11.72 -3.51 -13.87
N ASN A 120 11.21 -2.32 -14.22
CA ASN A 120 11.21 -1.79 -15.58
C ASN A 120 12.62 -1.60 -16.15
N VAL A 121 13.58 -1.16 -15.31
CA VAL A 121 14.98 -0.99 -15.73
C VAL A 121 15.81 -2.29 -15.66
N GLY A 122 15.18 -3.41 -15.26
CA GLY A 122 15.79 -4.74 -15.33
C GLY A 122 16.49 -5.21 -14.07
N ASP A 123 16.26 -4.58 -12.90
CA ASP A 123 16.80 -5.08 -11.63
C ASP A 123 16.20 -6.46 -11.31
N LEU A 124 17.04 -7.50 -11.33
CA LEU A 124 16.65 -8.89 -11.08
C LEU A 124 16.17 -9.11 -9.64
N LYS A 125 16.76 -8.40 -8.67
CA LYS A 125 16.34 -8.45 -7.27
C LYS A 125 14.95 -7.85 -7.14
N ALA A 126 14.73 -6.68 -7.71
CA ALA A 126 13.42 -6.02 -7.71
C ALA A 126 12.35 -6.89 -8.38
N ARG A 127 12.66 -7.53 -9.51
CA ARG A 127 11.72 -8.39 -10.23
C ARG A 127 11.20 -9.55 -9.38
N ARG A 128 12.07 -10.18 -8.59
CA ARG A 128 11.70 -11.25 -7.68
C ARG A 128 10.81 -10.73 -6.54
N ILE A 129 11.27 -9.66 -5.88
CA ILE A 129 10.63 -9.12 -4.69
C ILE A 129 9.28 -8.44 -5.00
N PHE A 130 9.11 -7.86 -6.19
CA PHE A 130 7.94 -7.03 -6.50
C PHE A 130 6.60 -7.74 -6.28
N LYS A 131 6.44 -8.97 -6.78
CA LYS A 131 5.21 -9.75 -6.56
C LYS A 131 5.05 -10.19 -5.11
N GLU A 132 6.16 -10.60 -4.48
CA GLU A 132 6.19 -11.02 -3.08
C GLU A 132 5.71 -9.90 -2.16
N GLU A 133 6.13 -8.66 -2.42
CA GLU A 133 5.71 -7.48 -1.67
C GLU A 133 4.23 -7.14 -1.87
N ILE A 134 3.72 -7.21 -3.12
CA ILE A 134 2.29 -7.03 -3.38
C ILE A 134 1.48 -8.07 -2.59
N ALA A 135 1.84 -9.35 -2.70
CA ALA A 135 1.16 -10.44 -2.00
C ALA A 135 1.23 -10.28 -0.47
N ARG A 136 2.41 -9.93 0.06
CA ARG A 136 2.64 -9.71 1.49
C ARG A 136 1.81 -8.54 2.01
N ARG A 137 1.74 -7.42 1.29
CA ARG A 137 0.95 -6.25 1.71
C ARG A 137 -0.55 -6.49 1.59
N LEU A 138 -1.03 -7.22 0.59
CA LEU A 138 -2.44 -7.68 0.54
C LEU A 138 -2.78 -8.58 1.73
N SER A 139 -1.88 -9.51 2.07
CA SER A 139 -2.07 -10.45 3.18
C SER A 139 -2.03 -9.78 4.56
N SER A 140 -1.45 -8.58 4.67
CA SER A 140 -1.36 -7.85 5.95
C SER A 140 -2.71 -7.45 6.53
N GLY A 141 -3.75 -7.31 5.69
CA GLY A 141 -5.05 -6.82 6.12
C GLY A 141 -5.08 -5.35 6.51
N TYR A 142 -4.02 -4.58 6.20
CA TYR A 142 -3.94 -3.15 6.46
C TYR A 142 -4.60 -2.36 5.32
N TYR A 143 -5.77 -1.79 5.63
CA TYR A 143 -6.74 -1.32 4.64
C TYR A 143 -6.19 -0.27 3.66
N ASN A 144 -5.60 0.82 4.15
CA ASN A 144 -5.14 1.92 3.29
C ASN A 144 -4.15 1.46 2.22
N VAL A 145 -3.34 0.44 2.54
CA VAL A 145 -2.37 -0.13 1.59
C VAL A 145 -3.04 -1.08 0.60
N ILE A 146 -4.00 -1.88 1.06
CA ILE A 146 -4.81 -2.70 0.18
C ILE A 146 -5.54 -1.84 -0.85
N GLU A 147 -6.24 -0.79 -0.38
CA GLU A 147 -6.95 0.16 -1.24
C GLU A 147 -6.01 0.76 -2.29
N PHE A 148 -4.85 1.29 -1.86
CA PHE A 148 -3.83 1.79 -2.76
C PHE A 148 -3.40 0.77 -3.83
N LEU A 149 -3.22 -0.50 -3.46
CA LEU A 149 -2.81 -1.55 -4.41
C LEU A 149 -3.89 -1.84 -5.47
N PHE A 150 -5.16 -1.72 -5.11
CA PHE A 150 -6.28 -1.84 -6.04
C PHE A 150 -6.39 -0.60 -6.94
N GLU A 151 -6.41 0.60 -6.36
CA GLU A 151 -6.53 1.86 -7.11
C GLU A 151 -5.42 2.06 -8.13
N GLN A 152 -4.19 1.67 -7.78
CA GLN A 152 -3.03 1.77 -8.66
C GLN A 152 -2.84 0.54 -9.56
N ASP A 153 -3.78 -0.41 -9.52
CA ASP A 153 -3.83 -1.62 -10.34
C ASP A 153 -2.52 -2.43 -10.25
N TYR A 154 -2.01 -2.63 -9.03
CA TYR A 154 -0.89 -3.54 -8.76
C TYR A 154 -1.33 -5.00 -8.71
N ILE A 155 -2.62 -5.26 -8.47
CA ILE A 155 -3.17 -6.61 -8.38
C ILE A 155 -2.98 -7.38 -9.70
N LYS A 156 -2.95 -6.70 -10.86
CA LYS A 156 -2.73 -7.33 -12.17
C LYS A 156 -1.41 -8.10 -12.31
N TYR A 157 -0.43 -7.84 -11.44
CA TYR A 157 0.85 -8.54 -11.48
C TYR A 157 0.77 -9.92 -10.82
N LEU A 158 -0.30 -10.22 -10.11
CA LEU A 158 -0.56 -11.53 -9.50
C LEU A 158 -1.45 -12.38 -10.41
N GLY A 159 -1.07 -13.63 -10.62
CA GLY A 159 -1.89 -14.64 -11.30
C GLY A 159 -2.94 -15.25 -10.37
N ASN A 160 -3.88 -15.99 -10.95
CA ASN A 160 -5.01 -16.56 -10.18
C ASN A 160 -4.56 -17.43 -9.00
N GLU A 161 -3.57 -18.30 -9.19
CA GLU A 161 -3.07 -19.14 -8.09
C GLU A 161 -2.41 -18.31 -6.98
N GLU A 162 -1.69 -17.23 -7.33
CA GLU A 162 -1.12 -16.30 -6.35
C GLU A 162 -2.22 -15.56 -5.58
N LEU A 163 -3.32 -15.18 -6.25
CA LEU A 163 -4.48 -14.56 -5.60
C LEU A 163 -5.23 -15.55 -4.70
N TRP A 164 -5.32 -16.82 -5.10
CA TRP A 164 -5.95 -17.87 -4.29
C TRP A 164 -5.21 -18.12 -2.98
N THR A 165 -3.88 -18.09 -2.97
CA THR A 165 -3.11 -18.23 -1.73
C THR A 165 -3.35 -17.06 -0.77
N ILE A 166 -3.59 -15.86 -1.30
CA ILE A 166 -3.89 -14.67 -0.52
C ILE A 166 -5.32 -14.69 0.01
N VAL A 167 -6.32 -15.03 -0.82
CA VAL A 167 -7.74 -14.94 -0.44
C VAL A 167 -8.18 -16.04 0.53
N THR A 168 -7.60 -17.25 0.40
CA THR A 168 -8.03 -18.45 1.16
C THR A 168 -8.05 -18.24 2.68
N PRO A 169 -6.99 -17.69 3.32
CA PRO A 169 -7.00 -17.43 4.76
C PRO A 169 -8.08 -16.42 5.21
N PHE A 170 -8.52 -15.53 4.33
CA PHE A 170 -9.63 -14.62 4.65
C PHE A 170 -11.00 -15.31 4.51
N LEU A 171 -11.15 -16.22 3.54
CA LEU A 171 -12.37 -17.00 3.36
C LEU A 171 -12.67 -17.91 4.56
N GLU A 172 -11.63 -18.50 5.15
CA GLU A 172 -11.76 -19.29 6.39
C GLU A 172 -12.33 -18.43 7.53
N LYS A 173 -11.83 -17.20 7.68
CA LYS A 173 -12.36 -16.24 8.67
C LYS A 173 -13.79 -15.81 8.37
N LEU A 174 -14.16 -15.66 7.10
CA LEU A 174 -15.55 -15.34 6.72
C LEU A 174 -16.53 -16.43 7.17
N LYS A 175 -16.13 -17.70 7.12
CA LYS A 175 -16.97 -18.83 7.59
C LYS A 175 -17.15 -18.87 9.10
N GLU A 176 -16.27 -18.22 9.85
CA GLU A 176 -16.32 -18.13 11.32
C GLU A 176 -17.11 -16.91 11.81
N ILE A 177 -17.40 -15.94 10.93
CA ILE A 177 -18.15 -14.74 11.27
C ILE A 177 -19.65 -15.09 11.27
N ASP A 178 -20.26 -15.07 12.46
CA ASP A 178 -21.72 -14.93 12.57
C ASP A 178 -22.08 -13.56 11.99
N TYR A 179 -22.75 -13.55 10.83
CA TYR A 179 -23.06 -12.36 10.02
C TYR A 179 -23.97 -11.30 10.73
N GLN A 180 -24.20 -11.44 12.03
CA GLN A 180 -25.10 -10.62 12.83
C GLN A 180 -24.60 -9.20 13.15
N ILE A 181 -23.31 -8.79 13.02
CA ILE A 181 -22.89 -7.51 13.65
C ILE A 181 -21.99 -6.56 12.83
N ARG A 182 -22.57 -5.37 12.63
CA ARG A 182 -22.10 -3.97 12.77
C ARG A 182 -20.66 -3.55 12.43
N TRP A 183 -20.66 -2.44 11.67
CA TRP A 183 -19.63 -1.43 11.41
C TRP A 183 -18.62 -1.83 10.33
N TRP A 184 -18.86 -1.20 9.18
CA TRP A 184 -18.09 -1.20 7.96
C TRP A 184 -16.66 -0.72 8.18
N THR A 185 -15.72 -1.54 7.71
CA THR A 185 -14.41 -1.10 7.22
C THR A 185 -14.12 -1.98 6.00
N TYR A 186 -13.59 -1.45 4.91
CA TYR A 186 -13.17 -2.19 3.70
C TYR A 186 -12.32 -3.45 3.95
N LYS A 187 -11.80 -3.64 5.18
CA LYS A 187 -11.27 -4.89 5.70
C LYS A 187 -12.21 -6.10 5.51
N THR A 188 -13.54 -5.88 5.49
CA THR A 188 -14.54 -6.92 5.23
C THR A 188 -14.76 -7.20 3.74
N GLU A 189 -14.41 -6.27 2.84
CA GLU A 189 -14.63 -6.41 1.40
C GLU A 189 -13.45 -7.02 0.65
N LEU A 190 -12.22 -6.97 1.20
CA LEU A 190 -11.04 -7.53 0.52
C LEU A 190 -11.28 -8.93 -0.07
N PRO A 191 -11.90 -9.89 0.64
CA PRO A 191 -12.12 -11.21 0.06
C PRO A 191 -13.07 -11.17 -1.14
N LEU A 192 -14.11 -10.33 -1.08
CA LEU A 192 -15.06 -10.14 -2.18
C LEU A 192 -14.42 -9.43 -3.37
N LEU A 193 -13.56 -8.43 -3.12
CA LEU A 193 -12.79 -7.74 -4.17
C LEU A 193 -11.80 -8.68 -4.87
N LEU A 194 -11.10 -9.53 -4.11
CA LEU A 194 -10.20 -10.55 -4.67
C LEU A 194 -10.97 -11.62 -5.44
N LEU A 195 -12.12 -12.07 -4.94
CA LEU A 195 -12.99 -13.01 -5.65
C LEU A 195 -13.54 -12.39 -6.94
N ARG A 196 -14.04 -11.15 -6.90
CA ARG A 196 -14.46 -10.41 -8.11
C ARG A 196 -13.33 -10.34 -9.13
N ARG A 197 -12.12 -10.02 -8.68
CA ARG A 197 -10.94 -9.99 -9.57
C ARG A 197 -10.65 -11.35 -10.21
N LEU A 198 -10.79 -12.45 -9.47
CA LEU A 198 -10.64 -13.81 -10.00
C LEU A 198 -11.76 -14.16 -10.99
N VAL A 199 -13.00 -13.70 -10.75
CA VAL A 199 -14.10 -13.88 -11.69
C VAL A 199 -13.86 -13.10 -12.99
N ASP A 200 -13.36 -11.86 -12.89
CA ASP A 200 -13.03 -11.02 -14.05
C ASP A 200 -11.93 -11.66 -14.93
N THR A 201 -11.10 -12.56 -14.38
CA THR A 201 -10.11 -13.33 -15.15
C THR A 201 -10.63 -14.69 -15.64
N GLY A 202 -11.90 -15.01 -15.40
CA GLY A 202 -12.57 -16.24 -15.84
C GLY A 202 -12.40 -17.44 -14.88
N ASP A 203 -12.08 -17.23 -13.61
CA ASP A 203 -12.00 -18.32 -12.63
C ASP A 203 -13.40 -18.77 -12.16
N GLU A 204 -13.87 -19.88 -12.73
CA GLU A 204 -15.18 -20.47 -12.41
C GLU A 204 -15.32 -20.89 -10.94
N ARG A 205 -14.21 -21.24 -10.26
CA ARG A 205 -14.24 -21.59 -8.83
C ARG A 205 -14.57 -20.36 -7.99
N ALA A 206 -13.99 -19.22 -8.34
CA ALA A 206 -14.25 -17.95 -7.68
C ALA A 206 -15.69 -17.50 -7.92
N LEU A 207 -16.21 -17.70 -9.13
CA LEU A 207 -17.60 -17.36 -9.47
C LEU A 207 -18.59 -18.17 -8.62
N GLN A 208 -18.39 -19.48 -8.55
CA GLN A 208 -19.26 -20.34 -7.75
C GLN A 208 -19.24 -19.94 -6.27
N LEU A 209 -18.05 -19.72 -5.71
CA LEU A 209 -17.90 -19.33 -4.33
C LEU A 209 -18.48 -17.94 -4.04
N LEU A 210 -18.30 -16.98 -4.95
CA LEU A 210 -18.86 -15.64 -4.82
C LEU A 210 -20.39 -15.70 -4.77
N LYS A 211 -21.02 -16.49 -5.64
CA LYS A 211 -22.48 -16.71 -5.60
C LYS A 211 -22.96 -17.29 -4.27
N GLU A 212 -22.26 -18.30 -3.75
CA GLU A 212 -22.58 -18.91 -2.45
C GLU A 212 -22.52 -17.88 -1.33
N ILE A 213 -21.43 -17.10 -1.27
CA ILE A 213 -21.26 -16.05 -0.25
C ILE A 213 -22.34 -14.97 -0.38
N VAL A 214 -22.67 -14.53 -1.59
CA VAL A 214 -23.74 -13.55 -1.83
C VAL A 214 -25.08 -14.07 -1.31
N VAL A 215 -25.42 -15.33 -1.60
CA VAL A 215 -26.65 -15.97 -1.12
C VAL A 215 -26.66 -16.07 0.42
N ASP A 216 -25.57 -16.51 1.02
CA ASP A 216 -25.45 -16.63 2.48
C ASP A 216 -25.65 -15.25 3.15
N ILE A 217 -25.01 -14.22 2.61
CA ILE A 217 -25.14 -12.84 3.08
C ILE A 217 -26.59 -12.34 2.93
N LEU A 218 -27.27 -12.61 1.82
CA LEU A 218 -28.68 -12.22 1.63
C LEU A 218 -29.61 -12.90 2.66
N GLN A 219 -29.35 -14.17 3.00
CA GLN A 219 -30.15 -14.92 3.99
C GLN A 219 -30.09 -14.34 5.40
N THR A 220 -29.07 -13.54 5.72
CA THR A 220 -28.94 -12.85 7.01
C THR A 220 -30.07 -11.84 7.26
N ASN A 221 -30.77 -11.39 6.22
CA ASN A 221 -31.77 -10.32 6.26
C ASN A 221 -31.25 -9.03 6.93
N ASN A 222 -29.93 -8.81 6.93
CA ASN A 222 -29.33 -7.61 7.47
C ASN A 222 -29.28 -6.53 6.38
N ILE A 223 -29.99 -5.43 6.59
CA ILE A 223 -30.10 -4.33 5.61
C ILE A 223 -28.72 -3.80 5.18
N ARG A 224 -27.77 -3.69 6.12
CA ARG A 224 -26.42 -3.19 5.81
C ARG A 224 -25.64 -4.14 4.92
N ASN A 225 -25.86 -5.44 5.08
CA ASN A 225 -25.25 -6.46 4.23
C ASN A 225 -25.84 -6.42 2.82
N ILE A 226 -27.14 -6.17 2.70
CA ILE A 226 -27.81 -6.02 1.39
C ILE A 226 -27.33 -4.76 0.68
N GLU A 227 -27.22 -3.62 1.39
CA GLU A 227 -26.64 -2.37 0.87
C GLU A 227 -25.22 -2.61 0.36
N MET A 228 -24.37 -3.34 1.10
CA MET A 228 -23.02 -3.70 0.65
C MET A 228 -23.00 -4.47 -0.67
N LEU A 229 -23.83 -5.49 -0.78
CA LEU A 229 -23.91 -6.28 -2.00
C LEU A 229 -24.41 -5.45 -3.19
N TYR A 230 -25.28 -4.48 -2.94
CA TYR A 230 -25.80 -3.58 -3.97
C TYR A 230 -24.75 -2.56 -4.41
N ASP A 231 -24.14 -1.84 -3.46
CA ASP A 231 -23.15 -0.79 -3.72
C ASP A 231 -21.87 -1.34 -4.36
N GLY A 232 -21.44 -2.53 -3.93
CA GLY A 232 -20.32 -3.25 -4.51
C GLY A 232 -20.64 -4.01 -5.81
N GLU A 233 -21.88 -3.91 -6.31
CA GLU A 233 -22.42 -4.60 -7.49
C GLU A 233 -22.35 -6.14 -7.43
N TYR A 234 -22.17 -6.70 -6.23
CA TYR A 234 -22.09 -8.15 -6.00
C TYR A 234 -23.43 -8.85 -6.20
N ILE A 235 -24.55 -8.12 -6.19
CA ILE A 235 -25.89 -8.67 -6.45
C ILE A 235 -26.08 -9.17 -7.89
N ASN A 236 -25.17 -8.83 -8.80
CA ASN A 236 -25.23 -9.27 -10.20
C ASN A 236 -24.68 -10.69 -10.43
N TYR A 237 -24.10 -11.32 -9.41
CA TYR A 237 -23.53 -12.67 -9.49
C TYR A 237 -24.56 -13.76 -9.21
#